data_AF-A0A226CUY3-F1
#
_entry.id   AF-A0A226CUY3-F1
#
_cell.length_a   1.000
_cell.length_b   1.000
_cell.length_c   1.000
_cell.angle_alpha   90.00
_cell.angle_beta   90.00
_cell.angle_gamma   90.00
#
_symmetry.space_group_name_H-M   'P 1'
#
loop_
_entity.id
_entity.type
_entity.pdbx_description
1 polymer ?
#
loop_
_entity_poly.entity_id
_entity_poly.type
_entity_poly.pdbx_seq_one_letter_code
_entity_poly.pdbx_strand_id
1 'polypeptide(L)'
;MQLLLKFWGLWSTFSLLSFLYLKFKLLVNASHFSFIRLLVNCMVALEHLCGLPVEADLDIILQDVAAWGCESCGMGMVSVFGSEAFTVLVSEYNSAFYPAVGASRYGDGRVVAFSHDTFLNPGNEIADSVKFLNNTIAWASNTDGSKSVGILSTGQPNYQELNAFLNANGYNSAIINYDALFNLSSTSFDVIIIASMLSIENNVVESMKNYVFRGGALVTGCTSWANPNVDFRNYFAGNNILRDMGMVWSPDYTYPTLPNNNYNASRNLLLVTHANNASLEIISLLVSGQAPTEFEARQLPGIVYKALSLIDKQQLPSADALHIVLESLLSPINPSIDTPIIPTVTDMVNFGLEQILYYTLQSSNEIKEHPSAQNFPGSLPAGVHI
;
A
#
# COMPACT_ATOMS: atom_id res chain seq x y z
N MET A 1 -23.08 -26.27 7.76
CA MET A 1 -22.88 -26.76 6.38
C MET A 1 -22.18 -25.73 5.48
N GLN A 2 -22.60 -24.46 5.48
CA GLN A 2 -21.90 -23.39 4.73
C GLN A 2 -20.50 -23.03 5.28
N LEU A 3 -20.27 -23.08 6.61
CA LEU A 3 -18.91 -22.91 7.19
C LEU A 3 -17.96 -24.08 6.86
N LEU A 4 -18.49 -25.30 6.73
CA LEU A 4 -17.71 -26.49 6.37
C LEU A 4 -17.28 -26.48 4.90
N LEU A 5 -18.09 -25.88 4.01
CA LEU A 5 -17.74 -25.69 2.59
C LEU A 5 -16.68 -24.59 2.38
N LYS A 6 -16.67 -23.52 3.19
CA LYS A 6 -15.60 -22.50 3.17
C LYS A 6 -14.26 -23.05 3.68
N PHE A 7 -14.27 -23.87 4.74
CA PHE A 7 -13.06 -24.50 5.25
C PHE A 7 -12.48 -25.55 4.29
N TRP A 8 -13.31 -26.32 3.57
CA TRP A 8 -12.84 -27.30 2.58
C TRP A 8 -12.26 -26.64 1.32
N GLY A 9 -12.80 -25.49 0.91
CA GLY A 9 -12.27 -24.70 -0.22
C GLY A 9 -10.88 -24.12 0.04
N LEU A 10 -10.64 -23.57 1.23
CA LEU A 10 -9.36 -22.97 1.61
C LEU A 10 -8.26 -24.01 1.89
N TRP A 11 -8.60 -25.18 2.45
CA TRP A 11 -7.62 -26.24 2.70
C TRP A 11 -7.21 -26.97 1.41
N SER A 12 -8.14 -27.14 0.46
CA SER A 12 -7.84 -27.79 -0.82
C SER A 12 -6.95 -26.91 -1.72
N THR A 13 -7.13 -25.60 -1.74
CA THR A 13 -6.27 -24.67 -2.51
C THR A 13 -4.87 -24.54 -1.92
N PHE A 14 -4.73 -24.41 -0.60
CA PHE A 14 -3.41 -24.37 0.06
C PHE A 14 -2.62 -25.66 -0.09
N SER A 15 -3.30 -26.81 -0.02
CA SER A 15 -2.66 -28.12 -0.24
C SER A 15 -2.22 -28.30 -1.70
N LEU A 16 -2.97 -27.78 -2.66
CA LEU A 16 -2.62 -27.82 -4.09
C LEU A 16 -1.44 -26.90 -4.41
N LEU A 17 -1.42 -25.68 -3.87
CA LEU A 17 -0.32 -24.71 -4.03
C LEU A 17 0.98 -25.23 -3.41
N SER A 18 0.89 -25.83 -2.22
CA SER A 18 2.04 -26.45 -1.54
C SER A 18 2.57 -27.68 -2.28
N PHE A 19 1.67 -28.48 -2.88
CA PHE A 19 2.02 -29.65 -3.68
C PHE A 19 2.63 -29.27 -5.05
N LEU A 20 2.16 -28.17 -5.66
CA LEU A 20 2.72 -27.59 -6.87
C LEU A 20 4.11 -26.97 -6.60
N TYR A 21 4.27 -26.27 -5.48
CA TYR A 21 5.55 -25.69 -5.04
C TYR A 21 6.61 -26.78 -4.72
N LEU A 22 6.22 -27.91 -4.12
CA LEU A 22 7.16 -29.00 -3.85
C LEU A 22 7.58 -29.75 -5.13
N LYS A 23 6.69 -29.86 -6.13
CA LYS A 23 7.03 -30.40 -7.46
C LYS A 23 7.89 -29.43 -8.29
N PHE A 24 7.75 -28.12 -8.08
CA PHE A 24 8.54 -27.08 -8.72
C PHE A 24 10.05 -27.21 -8.44
N LYS A 25 10.43 -27.64 -7.23
CA LYS A 25 11.85 -27.89 -6.87
C LYS A 25 12.49 -29.10 -7.58
N LEU A 26 11.70 -30.01 -8.14
CA LEU A 26 12.18 -31.28 -8.69
C LEU A 26 12.31 -31.30 -10.22
N LEU A 27 11.85 -30.26 -10.93
CA LEU A 27 11.74 -30.27 -12.39
C LEU A 27 12.27 -28.97 -13.00
N VAL A 28 13.59 -28.84 -13.09
CA VAL A 28 14.27 -27.74 -13.80
C VAL A 28 14.80 -28.29 -15.13
N ASN A 29 14.04 -28.10 -16.21
CA ASN A 29 14.54 -28.16 -17.59
C ASN A 29 13.61 -27.42 -18.57
N ALA A 30 14.20 -26.91 -19.66
CA ALA A 30 13.73 -25.81 -20.54
C ALA A 30 12.36 -25.96 -21.26
N SER A 31 11.58 -27.03 -21.04
CA SER A 31 10.26 -27.23 -21.67
C SER A 31 9.07 -26.66 -20.87
N HIS A 32 9.33 -25.84 -19.85
CA HIS A 32 8.32 -25.41 -18.86
C HIS A 32 7.77 -23.98 -19.03
N PHE A 33 8.22 -23.21 -20.02
CA PHE A 33 7.74 -21.84 -20.24
C PHE A 33 6.22 -21.75 -20.45
N SER A 34 5.64 -22.68 -21.22
CA SER A 34 4.19 -22.73 -21.46
C SER A 34 3.39 -23.16 -20.21
N PHE A 35 3.99 -23.95 -19.32
CA PHE A 35 3.35 -24.42 -18.09
C PHE A 35 3.42 -23.35 -16.98
N ILE A 36 4.53 -22.63 -16.87
CA ILE A 36 4.67 -21.46 -16.00
C ILE A 36 3.67 -20.37 -16.42
N ARG A 37 3.55 -20.10 -17.73
CA ARG A 37 2.51 -19.21 -18.29
C ARG A 37 1.11 -19.60 -17.85
N LEU A 38 0.76 -20.89 -17.95
CA LEU A 38 -0.55 -21.39 -17.56
C LEU A 38 -0.82 -21.25 -16.05
N LEU A 39 0.16 -21.59 -15.20
CA LEU A 39 0.04 -21.48 -13.75
C LEU A 39 -0.09 -20.04 -13.26
N VAL A 40 0.74 -19.13 -13.78
CA VAL A 40 0.67 -17.69 -13.46
C VAL A 40 -0.69 -17.13 -13.87
N ASN A 41 -1.14 -17.42 -15.09
CA ASN A 41 -2.46 -17.00 -15.55
C ASN A 41 -3.59 -17.57 -14.68
N CYS A 42 -3.48 -18.81 -14.20
CA CYS A 42 -4.45 -19.40 -13.29
C CYS A 42 -4.43 -18.75 -11.90
N MET A 43 -3.27 -18.37 -11.36
CA MET A 43 -3.17 -17.70 -10.06
C MET A 43 -3.72 -16.27 -10.11
N VAL A 44 -3.33 -15.49 -11.13
CA VAL A 44 -3.84 -14.13 -11.36
C VAL A 44 -5.36 -14.16 -11.57
N ALA A 45 -5.86 -15.13 -12.36
CA ALA A 45 -7.29 -15.30 -12.56
C ALA A 45 -8.03 -15.72 -11.28
N LEU A 46 -7.45 -16.59 -10.43
CA LEU A 46 -8.08 -17.00 -9.17
C LEU A 46 -8.21 -15.85 -8.17
N GLU A 47 -7.19 -14.98 -8.09
CA GLU A 47 -7.24 -13.79 -7.23
C GLU A 47 -8.24 -12.75 -7.75
N HIS A 48 -8.35 -12.58 -9.07
CA HIS A 48 -9.36 -11.69 -9.69
C HIS A 48 -10.80 -12.23 -9.61
N LEU A 49 -11.00 -13.57 -9.61
CA LEU A 49 -12.32 -14.20 -9.59
C LEU A 49 -12.96 -14.24 -8.19
N CYS A 50 -12.16 -14.17 -7.14
CA CYS A 50 -12.64 -13.99 -5.77
C CYS A 50 -12.76 -12.50 -5.49
N GLY A 51 -13.80 -11.84 -6.02
CA GLY A 51 -14.09 -10.42 -5.74
C GLY A 51 -13.92 -10.17 -4.24
N LEU A 52 -12.83 -9.48 -3.89
CA LEU A 52 -12.40 -9.37 -2.51
C LEU A 52 -13.46 -8.54 -1.75
N PRO A 53 -13.62 -8.78 -0.44
CA PRO A 53 -14.45 -7.94 0.44
C PRO A 53 -14.26 -6.41 0.29
N VAL A 54 -13.13 -6.01 -0.30
CA VAL A 54 -12.69 -4.65 -0.67
C VAL A 54 -13.73 -3.84 -1.45
N GLU A 55 -14.43 -4.42 -2.43
CA GLU A 55 -15.35 -3.62 -3.27
C GLU A 55 -16.53 -3.08 -2.46
N ALA A 56 -17.08 -3.91 -1.57
CA ALA A 56 -18.16 -3.55 -0.67
C ALA A 56 -17.70 -2.56 0.41
N ASP A 57 -16.45 -2.66 0.86
CA ASP A 57 -15.88 -1.69 1.79
C ASP A 57 -15.71 -0.31 1.14
N LEU A 58 -15.20 -0.29 -0.10
CA LEU A 58 -15.09 0.92 -0.89
C LEU A 58 -16.45 1.55 -1.16
N ASP A 59 -17.49 0.74 -1.44
CA ASP A 59 -18.86 1.26 -1.60
C ASP A 59 -19.35 2.00 -0.35
N ILE A 60 -19.04 1.49 0.85
CA ILE A 60 -19.41 2.14 2.11
C ILE A 60 -18.61 3.43 2.32
N ILE A 61 -17.28 3.37 2.15
CA ILE A 61 -16.42 4.54 2.39
C ILE A 61 -16.71 5.67 1.39
N LEU A 62 -16.90 5.32 0.11
CA LEU A 62 -17.10 6.27 -0.98
C LEU A 62 -18.57 6.56 -1.29
N GLN A 63 -19.51 6.12 -0.44
CA GLN A 63 -20.93 6.40 -0.62
C GLN A 63 -21.18 7.91 -0.77
N ASP A 64 -21.65 8.32 -1.95
CA ASP A 64 -21.89 9.73 -2.31
C ASP A 64 -20.65 10.64 -2.20
N VAL A 65 -19.45 10.07 -2.37
CA VAL A 65 -18.16 10.78 -2.41
C VAL A 65 -17.57 10.64 -3.81
N ALA A 66 -17.59 11.72 -4.59
CA ALA A 66 -16.97 11.72 -5.91
C ALA A 66 -15.51 12.18 -5.87
N ALA A 67 -15.19 13.08 -4.93
CA ALA A 67 -13.85 13.61 -4.74
C ALA A 67 -13.67 14.12 -3.31
N TRP A 68 -12.42 14.09 -2.84
CA TRP A 68 -12.04 14.76 -1.60
C TRP A 68 -11.29 16.05 -1.92
N GLY A 69 -11.66 17.14 -1.26
CA GLY A 69 -11.09 18.47 -1.52
C GLY A 69 -10.55 19.09 -0.24
N CYS A 70 -9.55 19.95 -0.40
CA CYS A 70 -8.94 20.68 0.69
C CYS A 70 -8.09 21.84 0.15
N GLU A 71 -8.21 23.01 0.76
CA GLU A 71 -7.52 24.22 0.32
C GLU A 71 -6.05 24.18 0.73
N SER A 72 -5.16 24.24 -0.27
CA SER A 72 -3.70 24.40 -0.10
C SER A 72 -3.01 23.34 0.78
N CYS A 73 -3.59 22.14 0.94
CA CYS A 73 -2.95 21.06 1.67
C CYS A 73 -2.11 20.18 0.74
N GLY A 74 -0.84 20.06 1.08
CA GLY A 74 0.05 19.09 0.46
C GLY A 74 -0.21 17.69 1.00
N MET A 75 -0.46 16.72 0.12
CA MET A 75 -0.67 15.34 0.54
C MET A 75 0.63 14.58 0.58
N GLY A 76 0.71 13.59 1.47
CA GLY A 76 1.74 12.56 1.39
C GLY A 76 1.28 11.38 0.54
N MET A 77 1.97 10.26 0.74
CA MET A 77 1.61 8.98 0.18
C MET A 77 1.48 7.91 1.26
N VAL A 78 0.54 7.00 1.06
CA VAL A 78 0.44 5.71 1.75
C VAL A 78 0.75 4.62 0.71
N SER A 79 1.78 3.81 0.91
CA SER A 79 1.96 2.58 0.13
C SER A 79 1.00 1.52 0.66
N VAL A 80 0.19 0.93 -0.22
CA VAL A 80 -0.77 -0.12 0.10
C VAL A 80 -0.34 -1.41 -0.61
N PHE A 81 -0.16 -2.50 0.14
CA PHE A 81 0.44 -3.73 -0.38
C PHE A 81 -0.12 -5.05 0.18
N GLY A 82 -0.77 -5.03 1.35
CA GLY A 82 -1.30 -6.25 1.97
C GLY A 82 -2.58 -6.76 1.31
N SER A 83 -2.84 -8.06 1.39
CA SER A 83 -4.00 -8.70 0.73
C SER A 83 -5.37 -8.23 1.23
N GLU A 84 -5.45 -7.74 2.46
CA GLU A 84 -6.66 -7.17 3.07
C GLU A 84 -6.68 -5.63 3.03
N ALA A 85 -5.63 -5.03 2.46
CA ALA A 85 -5.48 -3.60 2.33
C ALA A 85 -5.92 -3.13 0.93
N PHE A 86 -6.41 -1.90 0.84
CA PHE A 86 -6.90 -1.33 -0.41
C PHE A 86 -6.76 0.20 -0.44
N THR A 87 -6.56 0.73 -1.64
CA THR A 87 -6.49 2.18 -1.89
C THR A 87 -7.90 2.77 -1.90
N VAL A 88 -8.08 3.91 -1.23
CA VAL A 88 -9.37 4.61 -1.13
C VAL A 88 -9.38 5.92 -1.92
N LEU A 89 -8.27 6.67 -1.88
CA LEU A 89 -8.06 7.90 -2.64
C LEU A 89 -6.66 7.93 -3.21
N VAL A 90 -6.50 8.58 -4.37
CA VAL A 90 -5.20 8.75 -5.02
C VAL A 90 -4.78 10.21 -5.10
N SER A 91 -3.47 10.42 -5.07
CA SER A 91 -2.76 11.66 -5.39
C SER A 91 -1.84 11.43 -6.59
N GLU A 92 -1.31 12.52 -7.15
CA GLU A 92 -0.39 12.48 -8.30
C GLU A 92 1.05 12.80 -7.86
N TYR A 93 2.01 12.07 -8.43
CA TYR A 93 3.43 12.40 -8.31
C TYR A 93 4.16 11.92 -9.56
N ASN A 94 4.98 12.79 -10.18
CA ASN A 94 5.73 12.50 -11.41
C ASN A 94 4.88 11.85 -12.52
N SER A 95 3.68 12.37 -12.77
CA SER A 95 2.74 11.87 -13.80
C SER A 95 2.25 10.43 -13.60
N ALA A 96 2.33 9.93 -12.37
CA ALA A 96 1.76 8.66 -11.92
C ALA A 96 0.88 8.89 -10.69
N PHE A 97 -0.04 7.96 -10.44
CA PHE A 97 -0.95 8.01 -9.31
C PHE A 97 -0.41 7.20 -8.14
N TYR A 98 -0.59 7.68 -6.92
CA TYR A 98 -0.19 6.98 -5.70
C TYR A 98 -1.32 7.04 -4.66
N PRO A 99 -1.43 6.08 -3.74
CA PRO A 99 -2.47 6.15 -2.72
C PRO A 99 -2.20 7.33 -1.77
N ALA A 100 -3.20 8.20 -1.62
CA ALA A 100 -3.24 9.23 -0.58
C ALA A 100 -3.97 8.70 0.67
N VAL A 101 -4.89 7.76 0.49
CA VAL A 101 -5.59 7.08 1.58
C VAL A 101 -5.59 5.58 1.33
N GLY A 102 -5.18 4.83 2.34
CA GLY A 102 -5.32 3.38 2.38
C GLY A 102 -6.24 2.96 3.51
N ALA A 103 -6.94 1.84 3.31
CA ALA A 103 -7.71 1.18 4.34
C ALA A 103 -7.40 -0.31 4.37
N SER A 104 -7.62 -0.97 5.49
CA SER A 104 -7.37 -2.41 5.62
C SER A 104 -8.22 -3.05 6.70
N ARG A 105 -8.53 -4.34 6.53
CA ARG A 105 -8.98 -5.19 7.63
C ARG A 105 -7.78 -5.88 8.27
N TYR A 106 -7.77 -5.95 9.59
CA TYR A 106 -6.70 -6.63 10.33
C TYR A 106 -7.27 -7.36 11.55
N GLY A 107 -7.22 -8.69 11.51
CA GLY A 107 -7.97 -9.52 12.45
C GLY A 107 -9.48 -9.23 12.32
N ASP A 108 -10.12 -8.95 13.45
CA ASP A 108 -11.54 -8.57 13.48
C ASP A 108 -11.77 -7.06 13.30
N GLY A 109 -10.70 -6.26 13.27
CA GLY A 109 -10.76 -4.79 13.24
C GLY A 109 -10.46 -4.18 11.88
N ARG A 110 -10.40 -2.85 11.87
CA ARG A 110 -10.29 -2.02 10.66
C ARG A 110 -9.34 -0.86 10.87
N VAL A 111 -8.63 -0.47 9.83
CA VAL A 111 -7.74 0.68 9.86
C VAL A 111 -7.93 1.56 8.62
N VAL A 112 -7.87 2.87 8.81
CA VAL A 112 -7.76 3.86 7.72
C VAL A 112 -6.58 4.78 8.00
N ALA A 113 -5.69 4.89 7.02
CA ALA A 113 -4.51 5.73 7.06
C ALA A 113 -4.60 6.82 6.00
N PHE A 114 -4.62 8.07 6.46
CA PHE A 114 -4.58 9.27 5.65
C PHE A 114 -3.14 9.76 5.51
N SER A 115 -2.76 10.18 4.30
CA SER A 115 -1.43 10.76 4.05
C SER A 115 -1.26 12.21 4.51
N HIS A 116 -2.29 12.75 5.16
CA HIS A 116 -2.26 14.06 5.79
C HIS A 116 -3.25 14.07 6.96
N ASP A 117 -2.99 14.89 7.95
CA ASP A 117 -3.84 15.02 9.14
C ASP A 117 -5.10 15.88 8.91
N THR A 118 -5.08 16.78 7.92
CA THR A 118 -6.26 17.61 7.55
C THR A 118 -7.48 16.83 7.07
N PHE A 119 -7.35 15.53 6.73
CA PHE A 119 -8.51 14.65 6.51
C PHE A 119 -9.41 14.54 7.74
N LEU A 120 -8.85 14.75 8.93
CA LEU A 120 -9.55 14.71 10.21
C LEU A 120 -10.03 16.09 10.67
N ASN A 121 -9.93 17.12 9.79
CA ASN A 121 -10.45 18.44 10.07
C ASN A 121 -11.90 18.58 9.55
N PRO A 122 -12.92 18.59 10.42
CA PRO A 122 -14.31 18.74 9.99
C PRO A 122 -14.63 20.13 9.44
N GLY A 123 -13.83 21.16 9.73
CA GLY A 123 -14.05 22.53 9.26
C GLY A 123 -13.71 22.77 7.79
N ASN A 124 -13.23 21.74 7.09
CA ASN A 124 -12.82 21.82 5.70
C ASN A 124 -13.95 21.33 4.79
N GLU A 125 -15.03 22.10 4.64
CA GLU A 125 -16.20 21.76 3.80
C GLU A 125 -15.93 21.95 2.30
N ILE A 126 -14.93 21.25 1.77
CA ILE A 126 -14.55 21.31 0.36
C ILE A 126 -14.84 19.98 -0.31
N ALA A 127 -15.63 20.03 -1.40
CA ALA A 127 -16.15 18.85 -2.09
C ALA A 127 -16.95 17.93 -1.14
N ASP A 128 -16.67 16.62 -1.11
CA ASP A 128 -17.37 15.64 -0.27
C ASP A 128 -16.59 15.29 1.01
N SER A 129 -15.64 16.13 1.45
CA SER A 129 -14.72 15.86 2.56
C SER A 129 -15.41 15.43 3.88
N VAL A 130 -16.51 16.09 4.25
CA VAL A 130 -17.27 15.80 5.48
C VAL A 130 -17.96 14.44 5.38
N LYS A 131 -18.57 14.13 4.22
CA LYS A 131 -19.19 12.81 3.98
C LYS A 131 -18.12 11.73 4.00
N PHE A 132 -16.99 11.96 3.34
CA PHE A 132 -15.87 11.03 3.30
C PHE A 132 -15.36 10.68 4.71
N LEU A 133 -15.18 11.69 5.57
CA LEU A 133 -14.79 11.48 6.96
C LEU A 133 -15.85 10.67 7.74
N ASN A 134 -17.13 11.04 7.62
CA ASN A 134 -18.22 10.33 8.28
C ASN A 134 -18.34 8.87 7.83
N ASN A 135 -18.28 8.61 6.53
CA ASN A 135 -18.32 7.26 5.95
C ASN A 135 -17.11 6.43 6.39
N THR A 136 -15.93 7.05 6.44
CA THR A 136 -14.70 6.41 6.92
C THR A 136 -14.84 5.94 8.36
N ILE A 137 -15.30 6.81 9.27
CA ILE A 137 -15.47 6.45 10.68
C ILE A 137 -16.59 5.43 10.85
N ALA A 138 -17.68 5.56 10.08
CA ALA A 138 -18.77 4.58 10.06
C ALA A 138 -18.28 3.20 9.63
N TRP A 139 -17.53 3.12 8.53
CA TRP A 139 -16.91 1.89 8.08
C TRP A 139 -15.95 1.34 9.14
N ALA A 140 -15.06 2.17 9.67
CA ALA A 140 -14.08 1.75 10.66
C ALA A 140 -14.74 1.14 11.91
N SER A 141 -15.82 1.76 12.40
CA SER A 141 -16.52 1.33 13.62
C SER A 141 -17.09 -0.09 13.56
N ASN A 142 -17.34 -0.65 12.38
CA ASN A 142 -17.85 -2.02 12.18
C ASN A 142 -19.11 -2.37 13.01
N THR A 143 -19.87 -1.38 13.46
CA THR A 143 -21.04 -1.57 14.34
C THR A 143 -22.28 -0.89 13.77
N ASP A 144 -23.42 -1.59 13.87
CA ASP A 144 -24.74 -1.07 13.51
C ASP A 144 -25.36 -0.20 14.65
N GLY A 145 -24.60 0.06 15.72
CA GLY A 145 -25.04 0.68 16.98
C GLY A 145 -24.45 2.06 17.28
N SER A 146 -24.52 2.49 18.56
CA SER A 146 -23.91 3.74 19.01
C SER A 146 -22.38 3.61 18.94
N LYS A 147 -21.76 4.39 18.06
CA LYS A 147 -20.33 4.34 17.75
C LYS A 147 -19.56 5.12 18.80
N SER A 148 -18.78 4.43 19.61
CA SER A 148 -17.93 5.06 20.62
C SER A 148 -16.56 5.41 20.03
N VAL A 149 -16.14 6.67 20.15
CA VAL A 149 -14.92 7.17 19.50
C VAL A 149 -14.00 7.85 20.50
N GLY A 150 -12.77 7.35 20.66
CA GLY A 150 -11.71 7.99 21.43
C GLY A 150 -10.84 8.85 20.52
N ILE A 151 -10.70 10.15 20.81
CA ILE A 151 -9.86 11.07 20.04
C ILE A 151 -8.64 11.42 20.88
N LEU A 152 -7.44 11.13 20.37
CA LEU A 152 -6.22 11.48 21.07
C LEU A 152 -6.05 13.01 21.16
N SER A 153 -5.79 13.52 22.37
CA SER A 153 -5.63 14.96 22.66
C SER A 153 -4.31 15.56 22.14
N THR A 154 -3.50 14.77 21.44
CA THR A 154 -2.20 15.17 20.89
C THR A 154 -2.13 14.85 19.39
N GLY A 155 -1.30 15.61 18.67
CA GLY A 155 -1.03 15.39 17.24
C GLY A 155 -1.56 16.49 16.32
N GLN A 156 -2.67 17.16 16.65
CA GLN A 156 -3.22 18.31 15.93
C GLN A 156 -3.92 19.28 16.90
N PRO A 157 -4.05 20.58 16.58
CA PRO A 157 -4.71 21.56 17.45
C PRO A 157 -6.25 21.46 17.45
N ASN A 158 -6.85 20.70 16.53
CA ASN A 158 -8.30 20.72 16.27
C ASN A 158 -9.09 19.51 16.82
N TYR A 159 -8.52 18.77 17.80
CA TYR A 159 -9.18 17.58 18.35
C TYR A 159 -10.50 17.92 19.07
N GLN A 160 -10.64 19.13 19.61
CA GLN A 160 -11.89 19.60 20.22
C GLN A 160 -12.98 19.81 19.17
N GLU A 161 -12.65 20.43 18.04
CA GLU A 161 -13.58 20.64 16.92
C GLU A 161 -14.01 19.30 16.33
N LEU A 162 -13.08 18.35 16.16
CA LEU A 162 -13.42 16.99 15.75
C LEU A 162 -14.36 16.31 16.75
N ASN A 163 -14.08 16.43 18.05
CA ASN A 163 -14.95 15.87 19.09
C ASN A 163 -16.36 16.50 19.07
N ALA A 164 -16.46 17.82 18.89
CA ALA A 164 -17.74 18.50 18.78
C ALA A 164 -18.50 18.07 17.52
N PHE A 165 -17.81 17.97 16.39
CA PHE A 165 -18.36 17.50 15.12
C PHE A 165 -18.92 16.07 15.25
N LEU A 166 -18.14 15.14 15.81
CA LEU A 166 -18.58 13.75 15.97
C LEU A 166 -19.79 13.63 16.89
N ASN A 167 -19.79 14.32 18.04
CA ASN A 167 -20.96 14.36 18.92
C ASN A 167 -22.21 14.94 18.20
N ALA A 168 -22.05 16.00 17.40
CA ALA A 168 -23.14 16.56 16.60
C ALA A 168 -23.66 15.60 15.51
N ASN A 169 -22.83 14.66 15.05
CA ASN A 169 -23.17 13.62 14.07
C ASN A 169 -23.60 12.30 14.72
N GLY A 170 -23.92 12.29 16.02
CA GLY A 170 -24.50 11.14 16.71
C GLY A 170 -23.50 10.07 17.18
N TYR A 171 -22.20 10.37 17.13
CA TYR A 171 -21.17 9.52 17.73
C TYR A 171 -21.07 9.79 19.24
N ASN A 172 -20.79 8.77 20.04
CA ASN A 172 -20.41 8.93 21.45
C ASN A 172 -18.90 9.15 21.51
N SER A 173 -18.44 10.37 21.24
CA SER A 173 -17.01 10.68 21.18
C SER A 173 -16.48 11.37 22.44
N ALA A 174 -15.27 10.99 22.83
CA ALA A 174 -14.56 11.60 23.94
C ALA A 174 -13.08 11.81 23.62
N ILE A 175 -12.51 12.84 24.23
CA ILE A 175 -11.07 13.12 24.15
C ILE A 175 -10.34 12.21 25.15
N ILE A 176 -9.28 11.55 24.69
CA ILE A 176 -8.42 10.67 25.49
C ILE A 176 -6.99 11.22 25.52
N ASN A 177 -6.27 10.94 26.60
CA ASN A 177 -4.85 11.30 26.72
C ASN A 177 -3.95 10.15 26.23
N TYR A 178 -2.67 10.47 25.99
CA TYR A 178 -1.68 9.49 25.52
C TYR A 178 -1.60 8.23 26.38
N ASP A 179 -1.74 8.36 27.70
CA ASP A 179 -1.69 7.22 28.63
C ASP A 179 -2.75 6.14 28.34
N ALA A 180 -3.88 6.51 27.72
CA ALA A 180 -4.92 5.55 27.34
C ALA A 180 -4.41 4.53 26.29
N LEU A 181 -3.41 4.88 25.49
CA LEU A 181 -2.85 4.00 24.46
C LEU A 181 -2.10 2.80 25.05
N PHE A 182 -1.62 2.86 26.29
CA PHE A 182 -0.97 1.74 26.95
C PHE A 182 -1.94 0.63 27.38
N ASN A 183 -3.24 0.93 27.47
CA ASN A 183 -4.24 -0.03 27.94
C ASN A 183 -5.50 -0.05 27.07
N LEU A 184 -5.29 -0.10 25.74
CA LEU A 184 -6.39 -0.22 24.79
C LEU A 184 -7.16 -1.54 24.94
N SER A 185 -6.58 -2.56 25.58
CA SER A 185 -7.29 -3.83 25.84
C SER A 185 -8.51 -3.68 26.75
N SER A 186 -8.57 -2.62 27.57
CA SER A 186 -9.70 -2.32 28.46
C SER A 186 -10.53 -1.12 27.99
N THR A 187 -10.24 -0.58 26.80
CA THR A 187 -10.99 0.55 26.27
C THR A 187 -12.40 0.14 25.91
N SER A 188 -13.36 1.06 26.08
CA SER A 188 -14.72 0.89 25.58
C SER A 188 -14.94 1.56 24.23
N PHE A 189 -13.90 2.18 23.64
CA PHE A 189 -14.01 2.83 22.34
C PHE A 189 -13.91 1.80 21.20
N ASP A 190 -14.83 1.89 20.24
CA ASP A 190 -14.82 1.09 19.02
C ASP A 190 -13.81 1.63 18.00
N VAL A 191 -13.62 2.95 18.00
CA VAL A 191 -12.69 3.66 17.11
C VAL A 191 -11.74 4.53 17.94
N ILE A 192 -10.45 4.43 17.66
CA ILE A 192 -9.43 5.37 18.12
C ILE A 192 -9.02 6.24 16.93
N ILE A 193 -9.09 7.56 17.12
CA ILE A 193 -8.64 8.55 16.15
C ILE A 193 -7.33 9.18 16.63
N ILE A 194 -6.30 9.10 15.78
CA ILE A 194 -5.00 9.72 16.01
C ILE A 194 -4.66 10.61 14.82
N ALA A 195 -4.73 11.92 15.02
CA ALA A 195 -4.63 12.87 13.92
C ALA A 195 -3.25 12.88 13.26
N SER A 196 -2.19 12.74 14.05
CA SER A 196 -0.82 12.69 13.56
C SER A 196 -0.05 11.55 14.23
N MET A 197 0.41 10.58 13.45
CA MET A 197 1.25 9.48 13.96
C MET A 197 2.69 9.89 14.26
N LEU A 198 3.08 11.14 13.99
CA LEU A 198 4.40 11.67 14.33
C LEU A 198 4.60 11.80 15.85
N SER A 199 3.52 11.90 16.63
CA SER A 199 3.59 11.98 18.09
C SER A 199 3.53 10.61 18.79
N ILE A 200 3.53 9.51 18.02
CA ILE A 200 3.42 8.15 18.57
C ILE A 200 4.80 7.54 18.74
N GLU A 201 5.02 6.95 19.92
CA GLU A 201 6.27 6.27 20.27
C GLU A 201 6.17 4.74 20.10
N ASN A 202 7.31 4.07 20.05
CA ASN A 202 7.35 2.61 19.87
C ASN A 202 6.75 1.80 21.03
N ASN A 203 6.59 2.40 22.21
CA ASN A 203 6.09 1.74 23.42
C ASN A 203 4.58 1.40 23.37
N VAL A 204 3.81 1.98 22.44
CA VAL A 204 2.37 1.70 22.28
C VAL A 204 2.04 0.88 21.02
N VAL A 205 3.03 0.61 20.15
CA VAL A 205 2.84 -0.09 18.87
C VAL A 205 2.10 -1.42 19.05
N GLU A 206 2.56 -2.25 19.98
CA GLU A 206 1.98 -3.58 20.21
C GLU A 206 0.56 -3.49 20.81
N SER A 207 0.32 -2.52 21.68
CA SER A 207 -1.02 -2.26 22.24
C SER A 207 -2.01 -1.90 21.12
N MET A 208 -1.60 -1.04 20.18
CA MET A 208 -2.44 -0.63 19.06
C MET A 208 -2.68 -1.75 18.05
N LYS A 209 -1.64 -2.53 17.71
CA LYS A 209 -1.79 -3.72 16.86
C LYS A 209 -2.79 -4.70 17.45
N ASN A 210 -2.67 -5.02 18.74
CA ASN A 210 -3.58 -5.93 19.43
C ASN A 210 -5.00 -5.40 19.52
N TYR A 211 -5.16 -4.09 19.76
CA TYR A 211 -6.47 -3.44 19.77
C TYR A 211 -7.17 -3.60 18.42
N VAL A 212 -6.49 -3.29 17.32
CA VAL A 212 -7.07 -3.46 15.97
C VAL A 212 -7.34 -4.93 15.68
N PHE A 213 -6.36 -5.82 15.93
CA PHE A 213 -6.52 -7.26 15.67
C PHE A 213 -7.76 -7.88 16.36
N ARG A 214 -8.12 -7.37 17.54
CA ARG A 214 -9.25 -7.85 18.36
C ARG A 214 -10.60 -7.20 18.05
N GLY A 215 -10.70 -6.40 17.00
CA GLY A 215 -11.97 -5.77 16.58
C GLY A 215 -12.05 -4.27 16.78
N GLY A 216 -11.07 -3.66 17.45
CA GLY A 216 -10.96 -2.21 17.52
C GLY A 216 -10.64 -1.62 16.15
N ALA A 217 -10.92 -0.33 15.98
CA ALA A 217 -10.61 0.37 14.75
C ALA A 217 -9.69 1.58 14.95
N LEU A 218 -8.81 1.81 13.99
CA LEU A 218 -7.88 2.94 13.98
C LEU A 218 -8.14 3.83 12.76
N VAL A 219 -8.46 5.09 12.97
CA VAL A 219 -8.51 6.10 11.89
C VAL A 219 -7.43 7.13 12.17
N THR A 220 -6.52 7.33 11.23
CA THR A 220 -5.32 8.10 11.51
C THR A 220 -4.77 8.85 10.32
N GLY A 221 -4.07 9.96 10.59
CA GLY A 221 -3.34 10.73 9.59
C GLY A 221 -1.86 10.88 9.94
N CYS A 222 -1.07 11.19 8.91
CA CYS A 222 0.32 11.59 9.10
C CYS A 222 0.78 12.47 7.94
N THR A 223 1.27 13.67 8.26
CA THR A 223 1.95 14.57 7.32
C THR A 223 3.43 14.18 7.23
N SER A 224 3.69 12.98 6.70
CA SER A 224 5.01 12.33 6.68
C SER A 224 6.07 13.15 5.92
N TRP A 225 5.69 13.79 4.82
CA TRP A 225 6.57 14.60 3.99
C TRP A 225 7.14 15.84 4.69
N ALA A 226 6.50 16.31 5.76
CA ALA A 226 7.02 17.41 6.57
C ALA A 226 8.21 16.98 7.46
N ASN A 227 8.52 15.69 7.53
CA ASN A 227 9.58 15.13 8.36
C ASN A 227 10.50 14.19 7.57
N PRO A 228 11.14 14.67 6.47
CA PRO A 228 11.90 13.80 5.56
C PRO A 228 13.14 13.16 6.19
N ASN A 229 13.58 13.63 7.37
CA ASN A 229 14.73 13.10 8.09
C ASN A 229 14.39 11.86 8.94
N VAL A 230 13.11 11.51 9.08
CA VAL A 230 12.69 10.30 9.79
C VAL A 230 12.91 9.10 8.87
N ASP A 231 13.53 8.04 9.39
CA ASP A 231 13.56 6.76 8.71
C ASP A 231 12.19 6.08 8.83
N PHE A 232 11.34 6.33 7.82
CA PHE A 232 10.00 5.75 7.72
C PHE A 232 10.03 4.22 7.55
N ARG A 233 11.14 3.64 7.11
CA ARG A 233 11.28 2.20 6.99
C ARG A 233 11.54 1.57 8.35
N ASN A 234 12.52 2.07 9.10
CA ASN A 234 13.02 1.33 10.27
C ASN A 234 12.53 1.87 11.62
N TYR A 235 12.26 3.17 11.74
CA TYR A 235 12.11 3.81 13.06
C TYR A 235 10.77 4.51 13.29
N PHE A 236 9.98 4.74 12.24
CA PHE A 236 8.70 5.42 12.39
C PHE A 236 7.64 4.49 13.01
N ALA A 237 7.19 4.81 14.24
CA ALA A 237 6.22 4.02 14.99
C ALA A 237 4.92 3.80 14.20
N GLY A 238 4.41 4.85 13.53
CA GLY A 238 3.23 4.78 12.66
C GLY A 238 3.32 3.65 11.62
N ASN A 239 4.47 3.54 10.93
CA ASN A 239 4.70 2.46 9.98
C ASN A 239 4.90 1.12 10.68
N ASN A 240 5.53 1.08 11.85
CA ASN A 240 5.62 -0.16 12.63
C ASN A 240 4.24 -0.72 12.99
N ILE A 241 3.21 0.12 13.18
CA ILE A 241 1.82 -0.29 13.38
C ILE A 241 1.18 -0.76 12.06
N LEU A 242 1.18 0.12 11.04
CA LEU A 242 0.44 -0.12 9.80
C LEU A 242 1.00 -1.23 8.93
N ARG A 243 2.29 -1.54 9.06
CA ARG A 243 2.98 -2.50 8.20
C ARG A 243 2.34 -3.90 8.26
N ASP A 244 1.92 -4.36 9.43
CA ASP A 244 1.24 -5.65 9.59
C ASP A 244 -0.18 -5.62 8.99
N MET A 245 -0.72 -4.42 8.83
CA MET A 245 -2.03 -4.16 8.22
C MET A 245 -1.91 -3.91 6.72
N GLY A 246 -0.72 -4.10 6.13
CA GLY A 246 -0.51 -4.00 4.68
C GLY A 246 -0.36 -2.57 4.15
N MET A 247 0.00 -1.61 5.00
CA MET A 247 0.15 -0.21 4.62
C MET A 247 1.36 0.44 5.29
N VAL A 248 1.96 1.44 4.65
CA VAL A 248 2.99 2.30 5.26
C VAL A 248 2.95 3.71 4.66
N TRP A 249 3.21 4.74 5.46
CA TRP A 249 3.44 6.09 4.97
C TRP A 249 4.81 6.23 4.31
N SER A 250 4.85 7.01 3.23
CA SER A 250 6.07 7.44 2.58
C SER A 250 6.39 8.91 2.93
N PRO A 251 7.66 9.33 3.02
CA PRO A 251 8.03 10.74 3.18
C PRO A 251 7.83 11.60 1.92
N ASP A 252 7.27 11.06 0.83
CA ASP A 252 7.08 11.84 -0.40
C ASP A 252 5.88 12.77 -0.31
N TYR A 253 6.04 13.94 -0.92
CA TYR A 253 4.97 14.89 -1.20
C TYR A 253 4.27 14.53 -2.52
N THR A 254 2.95 14.71 -2.57
CA THR A 254 2.11 14.44 -3.74
C THR A 254 1.09 15.56 -3.96
N TYR A 255 0.49 15.57 -5.15
CA TYR A 255 -0.35 16.64 -5.65
C TYR A 255 -1.80 16.18 -5.91
N PRO A 256 -2.76 17.11 -5.98
CA PRO A 256 -4.12 16.80 -6.45
C PRO A 256 -4.14 16.19 -7.85
N THR A 257 -5.15 15.38 -8.10
CA THR A 257 -5.32 14.62 -9.36
C THR A 257 -6.41 15.18 -10.28
N LEU A 258 -7.16 16.20 -9.82
CA LEU A 258 -8.28 16.79 -10.55
C LEU A 258 -8.01 18.28 -10.87
N PRO A 259 -8.57 18.84 -11.98
CA PRO A 259 -8.33 20.22 -12.38
C PRO A 259 -8.73 21.30 -11.36
N ASN A 260 -9.60 20.96 -10.42
CA ASN A 260 -10.06 21.85 -9.34
C ASN A 260 -9.25 21.69 -8.04
N ASN A 261 -8.06 21.08 -8.10
CA ASN A 261 -7.20 20.77 -6.96
C ASN A 261 -7.79 19.77 -5.95
N ASN A 262 -8.74 18.94 -6.38
CA ASN A 262 -9.26 17.84 -5.57
C ASN A 262 -8.55 16.50 -5.89
N TYR A 263 -8.80 15.52 -5.02
CA TYR A 263 -8.26 14.17 -5.09
C TYR A 263 -9.32 13.19 -5.58
N ASN A 264 -8.89 12.27 -6.45
CA ASN A 264 -9.76 11.39 -7.22
C ASN A 264 -10.05 10.10 -6.43
N ALA A 265 -11.32 9.70 -6.41
CA ALA A 265 -11.83 8.47 -5.81
C ALA A 265 -12.20 7.39 -6.85
N SER A 266 -11.83 7.58 -8.12
CA SER A 266 -12.17 6.68 -9.22
C SER A 266 -11.60 5.28 -9.03
N ARG A 267 -12.48 4.28 -8.96
CA ARG A 267 -12.14 2.86 -8.76
C ARG A 267 -11.05 2.33 -9.69
N ASN A 268 -11.07 2.74 -10.96
CA ASN A 268 -10.08 2.29 -11.94
C ASN A 268 -8.65 2.67 -11.54
N LEU A 269 -8.47 3.82 -10.88
CA LEU A 269 -7.16 4.27 -10.40
C LEU A 269 -6.77 3.60 -9.07
N LEU A 270 -7.74 3.24 -8.23
CA LEU A 270 -7.49 2.60 -6.94
C LEU A 270 -6.83 1.22 -7.11
N LEU A 271 -7.28 0.43 -8.09
CA LEU A 271 -6.76 -0.93 -8.31
C LEU A 271 -5.29 -0.95 -8.75
N VAL A 272 -4.89 0.00 -9.61
CA VAL A 272 -3.54 0.09 -10.17
C VAL A 272 -2.53 0.82 -9.27
N THR A 273 -2.96 1.24 -8.08
CA THR A 273 -2.11 1.87 -7.06
C THR A 273 -1.81 0.95 -5.88
N HIS A 274 -2.33 -0.29 -5.90
CA HIS A 274 -2.00 -1.34 -4.95
C HIS A 274 -0.73 -2.09 -5.37
N ALA A 275 0.30 -2.15 -4.51
CA ALA A 275 1.62 -2.65 -4.90
C ALA A 275 1.66 -4.13 -5.27
N ASN A 276 0.88 -4.96 -4.59
CA ASN A 276 0.77 -6.38 -4.96
C ASN A 276 0.11 -6.53 -6.33
N ASN A 277 -0.92 -5.72 -6.63
CA ASN A 277 -1.64 -5.80 -7.89
C ASN A 277 -0.75 -5.31 -9.04
N ALA A 278 -0.03 -4.21 -8.82
CA ALA A 278 0.93 -3.70 -9.80
C ALA A 278 2.04 -4.72 -10.09
N SER A 279 2.51 -5.44 -9.07
CA SER A 279 3.51 -6.51 -9.24
C SER A 279 2.96 -7.70 -10.04
N LEU A 280 1.73 -8.11 -9.78
CA LEU A 280 1.06 -9.17 -10.54
C LEU A 280 0.82 -8.77 -12.00
N GLU A 281 0.49 -7.50 -12.25
CA GLU A 281 0.34 -6.98 -13.61
C GLU A 281 1.68 -6.96 -14.37
N ILE A 282 2.76 -6.54 -13.71
CA ILE A 282 4.12 -6.63 -14.28
C ILE A 282 4.45 -8.08 -14.65
N ILE A 283 4.18 -9.03 -13.75
CA ILE A 283 4.39 -10.45 -14.00
C ILE A 283 3.58 -10.89 -15.23
N SER A 284 2.30 -10.52 -15.31
CA SER A 284 1.40 -10.84 -16.43
C SER A 284 1.95 -10.32 -17.77
N LEU A 285 2.36 -9.06 -17.83
CA LEU A 285 2.92 -8.43 -19.03
C LEU A 285 4.19 -9.15 -19.51
N LEU A 286 5.13 -9.41 -18.60
CA LEU A 286 6.39 -10.10 -18.94
C LEU A 286 6.15 -11.55 -19.38
N VAL A 287 5.28 -12.26 -18.67
CA VAL A 287 4.98 -13.67 -18.95
C VAL A 287 4.24 -13.81 -20.27
N SER A 288 3.30 -12.92 -20.59
CA SER A 288 2.55 -12.93 -21.86
C SER A 288 3.41 -12.43 -23.03
N GLY A 289 4.38 -11.55 -22.78
CA GLY A 289 5.13 -10.82 -23.81
C GLY A 289 4.32 -9.66 -24.40
N GLN A 290 3.26 -9.22 -23.72
CA GLN A 290 2.49 -8.05 -24.12
C GLN A 290 3.28 -6.77 -23.80
N ALA A 291 3.31 -5.84 -24.75
CA ALA A 291 3.91 -4.54 -24.51
C ALA A 291 3.04 -3.71 -23.54
N PRO A 292 3.62 -3.06 -22.53
CA PRO A 292 2.89 -2.16 -21.66
C PRO A 292 2.40 -0.94 -22.44
N THR A 293 1.23 -0.43 -22.05
CA THR A 293 0.77 0.90 -22.41
C THR A 293 1.64 1.98 -21.76
N GLU A 294 1.55 3.20 -22.27
CA GLU A 294 2.27 4.36 -21.70
C GLU A 294 1.87 4.63 -20.24
N PHE A 295 0.60 4.37 -19.90
CA PHE A 295 0.10 4.50 -18.54
C PHE A 295 0.72 3.44 -17.61
N GLU A 296 0.65 2.16 -18.00
CA GLU A 296 1.24 1.05 -17.23
C GLU A 296 2.74 1.25 -17.03
N ALA A 297 3.43 1.76 -18.05
CA ALA A 297 4.85 2.00 -18.00
C ALA A 297 5.26 3.06 -16.96
N ARG A 298 4.45 4.10 -16.78
CA ARG A 298 4.66 5.10 -15.73
C ARG A 298 4.19 4.62 -14.35
N GLN A 299 3.10 3.87 -14.32
CA GLN A 299 2.37 3.54 -13.10
C GLN A 299 2.99 2.36 -12.34
N LEU A 300 3.19 1.23 -13.01
CA LEU A 300 3.44 -0.05 -12.32
C LEU A 300 4.81 -0.08 -11.62
N PRO A 301 5.94 0.26 -12.28
CA PRO A 301 7.24 0.16 -11.62
C PRO A 301 7.36 1.12 -10.44
N GLY A 302 6.83 2.34 -10.56
CA GLY A 302 6.88 3.35 -9.51
C GLY A 302 6.17 2.91 -8.23
N ILE A 303 4.98 2.31 -8.36
CA ILE A 303 4.21 1.80 -7.22
C ILE A 303 4.95 0.68 -6.49
N VAL A 304 5.47 -0.30 -7.23
CA VAL A 304 6.16 -1.46 -6.65
C VAL A 304 7.47 -1.04 -5.99
N TYR A 305 8.27 -0.23 -6.68
CA TYR A 305 9.53 0.30 -6.15
C TYR A 305 9.30 1.07 -4.85
N LYS A 306 8.28 1.94 -4.84
CA LYS A 306 7.98 2.77 -3.68
C LYS A 306 7.59 1.94 -2.46
N ALA A 307 6.73 0.94 -2.62
CA ALA A 307 6.39 0.02 -1.54
C ALA A 307 7.64 -0.71 -1.01
N LEU A 308 8.41 -1.36 -1.88
CA LEU A 308 9.61 -2.13 -1.50
C LEU A 308 10.74 -1.26 -0.91
N SER A 309 10.75 0.05 -1.18
CA SER A 309 11.66 0.98 -0.51
C SER A 309 11.34 1.16 0.99
N LEU A 310 10.09 0.90 1.41
CA LEU A 310 9.58 1.12 2.78
C LEU A 310 9.31 -0.17 3.57
N ILE A 311 9.32 -1.33 2.91
CA ILE A 311 9.02 -2.64 3.52
C ILE A 311 10.06 -3.68 3.13
N ASP A 312 10.15 -4.75 3.92
CA ASP A 312 10.95 -5.91 3.54
C ASP A 312 10.25 -6.69 2.43
N LYS A 313 11.02 -7.26 1.49
CA LYS A 313 10.44 -7.92 0.30
C LYS A 313 9.47 -9.04 0.66
N GLN A 314 9.69 -9.74 1.78
CA GLN A 314 8.82 -10.82 2.27
C GLN A 314 7.41 -10.35 2.64
N GLN A 315 7.21 -9.04 2.79
CA GLN A 315 5.92 -8.43 3.15
C GLN A 315 5.05 -8.14 1.93
N LEU A 316 5.64 -8.08 0.74
CA LEU A 316 4.90 -7.99 -0.52
C LEU A 316 4.57 -9.42 -0.99
N PRO A 317 3.29 -9.84 -1.03
CA PRO A 317 2.94 -11.24 -1.31
C PRO A 317 3.50 -11.77 -2.63
N SER A 318 3.57 -10.92 -3.66
CA SER A 318 4.08 -11.27 -4.98
C SER A 318 5.61 -11.15 -5.13
N ALA A 319 6.38 -10.78 -4.10
CA ALA A 319 7.80 -10.45 -4.25
C ALA A 319 8.65 -11.60 -4.81
N ASP A 320 8.48 -12.82 -4.30
CA ASP A 320 9.27 -13.97 -4.76
C ASP A 320 8.94 -14.31 -6.23
N ALA A 321 7.66 -14.27 -6.60
CA ALA A 321 7.22 -14.50 -7.98
C ALA A 321 7.75 -13.41 -8.92
N LEU A 322 7.70 -12.15 -8.48
CA LEU A 322 8.24 -11.01 -9.21
C LEU A 322 9.75 -11.16 -9.40
N HIS A 323 10.49 -11.51 -8.35
CA HIS A 323 11.93 -11.73 -8.39
C HIS A 323 12.30 -12.80 -9.44
N ILE A 324 11.65 -13.97 -9.38
CA ILE A 324 11.89 -15.07 -10.34
C ILE A 324 11.63 -14.62 -11.78
N VAL A 325 10.52 -13.92 -12.02
CA VAL A 325 10.13 -13.48 -13.37
C VAL A 325 11.10 -12.43 -13.90
N LEU A 326 11.48 -11.45 -13.07
CA LEU A 326 12.45 -10.43 -13.45
C LEU A 326 13.81 -11.06 -13.75
N GLU A 327 14.34 -11.96 -12.91
CA GLU A 327 15.62 -12.62 -13.21
C GLU A 327 15.59 -13.48 -14.48
N SER A 328 14.43 -14.06 -14.80
CA SER A 328 14.31 -14.97 -15.93
C SER A 328 14.04 -14.26 -17.26
N LEU A 329 13.29 -13.15 -17.24
CA LEU A 329 12.72 -12.53 -18.44
C LEU A 329 13.23 -11.12 -18.70
N LEU A 330 13.76 -10.43 -17.68
CA LEU A 330 14.27 -9.09 -17.85
C LEU A 330 15.56 -9.15 -18.67
N SER A 331 15.53 -8.49 -19.83
CA SER A 331 16.71 -8.33 -20.68
C SER A 331 17.36 -6.99 -20.32
N PRO A 332 18.57 -6.99 -19.74
CA PRO A 332 19.21 -5.76 -19.30
C PRO A 332 19.42 -4.81 -20.48
N ILE A 333 19.13 -3.53 -20.30
CA ILE A 333 19.48 -2.51 -21.27
C ILE A 333 20.98 -2.21 -21.10
N ASN A 334 21.79 -2.50 -22.11
CA ASN A 334 23.22 -2.21 -22.11
C ASN A 334 23.52 -0.96 -22.96
N PRO A 335 23.42 0.26 -22.41
CA PRO A 335 23.73 1.48 -23.16
C PRO A 335 25.19 1.48 -23.61
N SER A 336 25.43 1.95 -24.83
CA SER A 336 26.77 2.23 -25.35
C SER A 336 26.79 3.55 -26.13
N ILE A 337 27.99 4.04 -26.47
CA ILE A 337 28.12 5.24 -27.32
C ILE A 337 27.42 5.02 -28.69
N ASP A 338 27.52 3.81 -29.23
CA ASP A 338 26.96 3.44 -30.53
C ASP A 338 25.48 3.01 -30.43
N THR A 339 24.98 2.75 -29.22
CA THR A 339 23.59 2.39 -28.94
C THR A 339 23.13 3.14 -27.70
N PRO A 340 22.97 4.47 -27.78
CA PRO A 340 22.45 5.25 -26.68
C PRO A 340 20.99 4.87 -26.42
N ILE A 341 20.54 4.96 -25.17
CA ILE A 341 19.12 4.75 -24.85
C ILE A 341 18.34 5.91 -25.45
N ILE A 342 17.53 5.60 -26.47
CA ILE A 342 16.46 6.47 -26.94
C ILE A 342 15.20 5.96 -26.25
N PRO A 343 14.71 6.63 -25.19
CA PRO A 343 13.71 6.05 -24.31
C PRO A 343 12.42 5.77 -25.07
N THR A 344 12.14 4.50 -25.32
CA THR A 344 10.79 4.03 -25.66
C THR A 344 10.00 3.74 -24.37
N VAL A 345 8.69 3.57 -24.50
CA VAL A 345 7.83 3.12 -23.38
C VAL A 345 8.37 1.82 -22.78
N THR A 346 8.77 0.87 -23.61
CA THR A 346 9.36 -0.41 -23.18
C THR A 346 10.68 -0.22 -22.44
N ASP A 347 11.54 0.69 -22.90
CA ASP A 347 12.83 0.94 -22.23
C ASP A 347 12.64 1.57 -20.84
N MET A 348 11.65 2.46 -20.70
CA MET A 348 11.30 3.03 -19.40
C MET A 348 10.82 1.97 -18.41
N VAL A 349 10.01 1.01 -18.88
CA VAL A 349 9.56 -0.11 -18.05
C VAL A 349 10.74 -0.98 -17.66
N ASN A 350 11.53 -1.45 -18.63
CA ASN A 350 12.67 -2.31 -18.36
C ASN A 350 13.63 -1.66 -17.36
N PHE A 351 13.93 -0.36 -17.52
CA PHE A 351 14.73 0.37 -16.55
C PHE A 351 14.09 0.39 -15.15
N GLY A 352 12.80 0.71 -15.03
CA GLY A 352 12.11 0.68 -13.74
C GLY A 352 12.09 -0.71 -13.09
N LEU A 353 11.96 -1.76 -13.89
CA LEU A 353 12.01 -3.16 -13.44
C LEU A 353 13.42 -3.58 -13.00
N GLU A 354 14.46 -3.11 -13.69
CA GLU A 354 15.85 -3.30 -13.25
C GLU A 354 16.08 -2.63 -11.90
N GLN A 355 15.57 -1.41 -11.70
CA GLN A 355 15.68 -0.72 -10.41
C GLN A 355 15.02 -1.54 -9.29
N ILE A 356 13.83 -2.10 -9.52
CA ILE A 356 13.16 -2.98 -8.56
C ILE A 356 14.04 -4.21 -8.27
N LEU A 357 14.51 -4.91 -9.29
CA LEU A 357 15.29 -6.12 -9.13
C LEU A 357 16.57 -5.86 -8.31
N TYR A 358 17.39 -4.91 -8.73
CA TYR A 358 18.72 -4.69 -8.16
C TYR A 358 18.70 -3.98 -6.80
N TYR A 359 17.81 -3.01 -6.59
CA TYR A 359 17.81 -2.21 -5.37
C TYR A 359 16.88 -2.74 -4.28
N THR A 360 15.93 -3.62 -4.61
CA THR A 360 14.89 -4.01 -3.65
C THR A 360 14.73 -5.52 -3.48
N LEU A 361 14.84 -6.30 -4.56
CA LEU A 361 14.59 -7.74 -4.50
C LEU A 361 15.87 -8.55 -4.27
N GLN A 362 17.02 -8.10 -4.76
CA GLN A 362 18.29 -8.78 -4.54
C GLN A 362 18.92 -8.38 -3.21
N SER A 363 19.47 -9.37 -2.52
CA SER A 363 20.39 -9.15 -1.39
C SER A 363 21.77 -8.74 -1.90
N SER A 364 22.58 -8.09 -1.06
CA SER A 364 23.90 -7.57 -1.46
C SER A 364 24.85 -8.64 -2.01
N ASN A 365 24.69 -9.90 -1.61
CA ASN A 365 25.45 -11.05 -2.12
C ASN A 365 24.88 -11.67 -3.40
N GLU A 366 23.68 -11.29 -3.82
CA GLU A 366 23.05 -11.71 -5.08
C GLU A 366 23.29 -10.72 -6.22
N ILE A 367 23.63 -9.46 -5.90
CA ILE A 367 23.91 -8.41 -6.88
C ILE A 367 25.13 -8.80 -7.71
N LYS A 368 24.90 -9.00 -9.01
CA LYS A 368 25.95 -9.20 -10.02
C LYS A 368 26.32 -7.86 -10.64
N GLU A 369 27.54 -7.74 -11.14
CA GLU A 369 27.92 -6.59 -11.96
C GLU A 369 26.94 -6.44 -13.12
N HIS A 370 26.38 -5.23 -13.28
CA HIS A 370 25.50 -4.94 -14.39
C HIS A 370 26.29 -5.09 -15.72
N PRO A 371 25.72 -5.66 -16.80
CA PRO A 371 26.43 -5.82 -18.07
C PRO A 371 27.03 -4.53 -18.62
N SER A 372 26.43 -3.37 -18.31
CA SER A 372 26.97 -2.06 -18.69
C SER A 372 28.27 -1.69 -17.97
N ALA A 373 28.59 -2.30 -16.83
CA ALA A 373 29.83 -2.03 -16.09
C ALA A 373 31.08 -2.35 -16.92
N GLN A 374 30.96 -3.20 -17.95
CA GLN A 374 32.03 -3.43 -18.94
C GLN A 374 32.42 -2.15 -19.71
N ASN A 375 31.48 -1.23 -19.91
CA ASN A 375 31.65 -0.05 -20.76
C ASN A 375 31.41 1.28 -20.02
N PHE A 376 30.71 1.29 -18.88
CA PHE A 376 30.33 2.50 -18.15
C PHE A 376 30.01 2.21 -16.66
N PRO A 377 30.70 2.85 -15.68
CA PRO A 377 31.82 3.78 -15.82
C PRO A 377 33.16 3.11 -16.23
N GLY A 378 33.14 1.81 -16.56
CA GLY A 378 34.31 0.98 -16.84
C GLY A 378 34.72 0.15 -15.62
N SER A 379 35.75 -0.70 -15.77
CA SER A 379 36.31 -1.48 -14.67
C SER A 379 36.68 -0.58 -13.49
N LEU A 380 36.23 -0.91 -12.28
CA LEU A 380 36.69 -0.25 -11.05
C LEU A 380 38.22 -0.36 -10.98
N PRO A 381 38.95 0.73 -10.69
CA PRO A 381 40.39 0.64 -10.43
C PRO A 381 40.68 -0.39 -9.34
N ALA A 382 41.74 -1.18 -9.52
CA ALA A 382 42.13 -2.17 -8.53
C ALA A 382 42.28 -1.53 -7.13
N GLY A 383 41.57 -2.07 -6.14
CA GLY A 383 41.63 -1.60 -4.74
C GLY A 383 40.47 -0.70 -4.30
N VAL A 384 39.46 -0.46 -5.13
CA VAL A 384 38.22 0.22 -4.71
C VAL A 384 37.19 -0.84 -4.29
N HIS A 385 36.78 -0.81 -3.02
CA HIS A 385 35.66 -1.57 -2.49
C HIS A 385 34.46 -0.62 -2.32
N ILE A 386 33.28 -1.03 -2.79
CA ILE A 386 32.00 -0.32 -2.59
C ILE A 386 31.49 -0.56 -1.17
#